data_AF-A0A352Q1C1-F1
#
_entry.id   AF-A0A352Q1C1-F1
#
_cell.length_a   1.000
_cell.length_b   1.000
_cell.length_c   1.000
_cell.angle_alpha   90.00
_cell.angle_beta   90.00
_cell.angle_gamma   90.00
#
_symmetry.space_group_name_H-M   'P 1'
#
loop_
_entity.id
_entity.type
_entity.pdbx_description
1 polymer ?
#
loop_
_entity_poly.entity_id
_entity_poly.type
_entity_poly.pdbx_seq_one_letter_code
_entity_poly.pdbx_strand_id
1 'polypeptide(L)'
;MRYRRQMAYRRWEYRFTTELEGLNAGYKSYVPLLDDIPGYGQSSIMRSIVDAGGGDAKITVTEDMDWSGTGHVVAFRNEYGELVGPYSATIGDNDREIVAAIPAVDWPDTTARQEPPHVYFGTAEKWTFPALVQSVEPSGGLEVGISAVNYDARVYADDDNTPPE
;
A
#
# COMPACT_ATOMS: atom_id res chain seq x y z
N MET A 1 -6.33 -26.87 -11.16
CA MET A 1 -7.00 -26.54 -9.87
C MET A 1 -7.15 -25.03 -9.64
N ARG A 2 -6.21 -24.20 -10.10
CA ARG A 2 -6.23 -22.72 -10.00
C ARG A 2 -7.58 -22.05 -10.35
N TYR A 3 -8.25 -22.45 -11.43
CA TYR A 3 -9.55 -21.84 -11.81
C TYR A 3 -10.65 -22.05 -10.75
N ARG A 4 -10.72 -23.23 -10.12
CA ARG A 4 -11.66 -23.48 -9.01
C ARG A 4 -11.33 -22.64 -7.78
N ARG A 5 -10.03 -22.48 -7.47
CA ARG A 5 -9.57 -21.62 -6.38
C ARG A 5 -9.85 -20.14 -6.65
N GLN A 6 -9.73 -19.70 -7.90
CA GLN A 6 -10.15 -18.34 -8.30
C GLN A 6 -11.63 -18.11 -8.01
N MET A 7 -12.51 -19.03 -8.40
CA MET A 7 -13.95 -18.93 -8.09
C MET A 7 -14.24 -18.89 -6.58
N ALA A 8 -13.44 -19.58 -5.76
CA ALA A 8 -13.63 -19.63 -4.32
C ALA A 8 -13.08 -18.40 -3.57
N TYR A 9 -11.91 -17.90 -3.96
CA TYR A 9 -11.14 -16.92 -3.18
C TYR A 9 -11.05 -15.53 -3.80
N ARG A 10 -11.27 -15.40 -5.11
CA ARG A 10 -11.32 -14.09 -5.79
C ARG A 10 -12.77 -13.63 -5.91
N ARG A 11 -13.27 -13.04 -4.83
CA ARG A 11 -14.68 -12.72 -4.62
C ARG A 11 -15.02 -11.23 -4.73
N TRP A 12 -14.00 -10.37 -4.77
CA TRP A 12 -14.16 -8.93 -4.77
C TRP A 12 -13.63 -8.34 -6.06
N GLU A 13 -14.39 -7.40 -6.60
CA GLU A 13 -14.02 -6.56 -7.73
C GLU A 13 -13.95 -5.12 -7.24
N TYR A 14 -12.89 -4.42 -7.65
CA TYR A 14 -12.66 -3.02 -7.35
C TYR A 14 -12.70 -2.24 -8.65
N ARG A 15 -13.32 -1.06 -8.61
CA ARG A 15 -13.37 -0.12 -9.73
C ARG A 15 -13.16 1.27 -9.19
N PHE A 16 -12.19 1.97 -9.74
CA PHE A 16 -11.87 3.33 -9.36
C PHE A 16 -11.27 4.07 -10.56
N THR A 17 -11.29 5.38 -10.49
CA THR A 17 -10.67 6.25 -11.50
C THR A 17 -9.51 6.98 -10.86
N THR A 18 -8.44 7.14 -11.63
CA THR A 18 -7.26 7.92 -11.27
C THR A 18 -7.02 8.95 -12.35
N GLU A 19 -6.07 9.86 -12.12
CA GLU A 19 -5.52 10.66 -13.20
C GLU A 19 -4.52 9.84 -14.06
N LEU A 20 -3.48 10.49 -14.58
CA LEU A 20 -2.44 9.85 -15.40
C LEU A 20 -1.61 8.80 -14.66
N GLU A 21 -1.61 8.78 -13.32
CA GLU A 21 -0.92 7.76 -12.52
C GLU A 21 -1.38 6.34 -12.87
N GLY A 22 -2.63 6.18 -13.30
CA GLY A 22 -3.17 4.88 -13.69
C GLY A 22 -2.48 4.26 -14.91
N LEU A 23 -1.80 5.06 -15.73
CA LEU A 23 -1.03 4.57 -16.87
C LEU A 23 0.25 3.82 -16.47
N ASN A 24 0.69 3.93 -15.21
CA ASN A 24 1.82 3.17 -14.69
C ASN A 24 1.42 1.75 -14.27
N ALA A 25 0.13 1.43 -14.24
CA ALA A 25 -0.37 0.09 -13.95
C ALA A 25 -0.50 -0.76 -15.23
N GLY A 26 -0.24 -2.07 -15.09
CA GLY A 26 -0.41 -3.05 -16.16
C GLY A 26 -1.36 -4.18 -15.76
N TYR A 27 -1.72 -5.01 -16.73
CA TYR A 27 -2.52 -6.22 -16.45
C TYR A 27 -1.83 -7.10 -15.41
N LYS A 28 -2.56 -7.47 -14.35
CA LYS A 28 -2.07 -8.24 -13.19
C LYS A 28 -0.96 -7.59 -12.38
N SER A 29 -0.68 -6.29 -12.57
CA SER A 29 0.12 -5.54 -11.60
C SER A 29 -0.53 -5.63 -10.22
N TYR A 30 0.33 -5.84 -9.21
CA TYR A 30 -0.09 -5.78 -7.81
C TYR A 30 -0.32 -4.33 -7.43
N VAL A 31 -1.49 -4.05 -6.86
CA VAL A 31 -1.84 -2.73 -6.34
C VAL A 31 -2.45 -2.90 -4.95
N PRO A 32 -1.81 -2.37 -3.90
CA PRO A 32 -2.41 -2.30 -2.58
C PRO A 32 -3.40 -1.14 -2.55
N LEU A 33 -4.70 -1.45 -2.38
CA LEU A 33 -5.72 -0.42 -2.23
C LEU A 33 -5.85 -0.04 -0.76
N LEU A 34 -6.06 1.24 -0.48
CA LEU A 34 -6.30 1.76 0.85
C LEU A 34 -7.74 2.27 0.95
N ASP A 35 -8.39 2.01 2.07
CA ASP A 35 -9.68 2.61 2.43
C ASP A 35 -9.67 2.93 3.93
N ASP A 36 -10.09 4.14 4.29
CA ASP A 36 -10.21 4.59 5.66
C ASP A 36 -11.58 4.26 6.27
N ILE A 37 -12.55 3.83 5.48
CA ILE A 37 -13.89 3.45 5.94
C ILE A 37 -14.00 1.92 6.03
N PRO A 38 -14.31 1.33 7.21
CA PRO A 38 -14.68 1.88 8.52
C PRO A 38 -13.51 1.82 9.53
N GLY A 39 -12.30 2.23 9.13
CA GLY A 39 -11.10 2.25 9.98
C GLY A 39 -10.11 1.12 9.70
N TYR A 40 -9.95 0.71 8.44
CA TYR A 40 -9.03 -0.36 8.07
C TYR A 40 -7.57 0.13 7.99
N GLY A 41 -7.36 1.25 7.30
CA GLY A 41 -6.10 1.99 7.29
C GLY A 41 -6.32 3.50 7.42
N GLN A 42 -5.24 4.24 7.56
CA GLN A 42 -5.22 5.70 7.57
C GLN A 42 -4.21 6.19 6.56
N SER A 43 -4.52 7.29 5.89
CA SER A 43 -3.58 8.02 5.04
C SER A 43 -3.23 9.37 5.66
N SER A 44 -1.98 9.78 5.49
CA SER A 44 -1.50 11.09 5.91
C SER A 44 -0.40 11.59 4.99
N ILE A 45 0.00 12.85 5.13
CA ILE A 45 1.12 13.42 4.36
C ILE A 45 2.38 13.44 5.21
N MET A 46 3.49 12.97 4.62
CA MET A 46 4.82 13.03 5.24
C MET A 46 5.32 14.47 5.27
N ARG A 47 5.60 15.00 6.47
CA ARG A 47 6.26 16.30 6.64
C ARG A 47 7.77 16.19 6.63
N SER A 48 8.30 15.15 7.26
CA SER A 48 9.73 14.91 7.37
C SER A 48 10.01 13.46 7.70
N ILE A 49 11.18 13.00 7.27
CA ILE A 49 11.80 11.76 7.71
C ILE A 49 13.20 12.07 8.21
N VAL A 50 13.54 11.61 9.41
CA VAL A 50 14.83 11.86 10.05
C VAL A 50 15.36 10.59 10.71
N ASP A 51 16.67 10.52 10.94
CA ASP A 51 17.30 9.39 11.63
C ASP A 51 16.87 9.40 13.10
N ALA A 52 16.30 8.29 13.56
CA ALA A 52 15.94 8.07 14.96
C ALA A 52 17.08 7.40 15.75
N GLY A 53 18.14 6.98 15.06
CA GLY A 53 19.24 6.19 15.60
C GLY A 53 18.96 4.69 15.55
N GLY A 54 20.01 3.87 15.66
CA GLY A 54 19.87 2.40 15.73
C GLY A 54 19.44 1.71 14.43
N GLY A 55 19.34 2.45 13.32
CA GLY A 55 18.80 1.96 12.04
C GLY A 55 17.32 2.27 11.81
N ASP A 56 16.70 3.00 12.74
CA ASP A 56 15.31 3.42 12.63
C ASP A 56 15.17 4.83 12.05
N ALA A 57 14.09 5.04 11.30
CA ALA A 57 13.68 6.32 10.78
C ALA A 57 12.46 6.83 11.56
N LYS A 58 12.44 8.12 11.87
CA LYS A 58 11.29 8.82 12.44
C LYS A 58 10.58 9.64 11.36
N ILE A 59 9.36 9.26 11.05
CA ILE A 59 8.46 9.95 10.13
C ILE A 59 7.54 10.85 10.94
N THR A 60 7.44 12.12 10.55
CA THR A 60 6.44 13.05 11.08
C THR A 60 5.35 13.25 10.05
N VAL A 61 4.09 13.04 10.46
CA VAL A 61 2.91 13.11 9.59
C VAL A 61 2.01 14.32 9.90
N THR A 62 1.04 14.61 9.04
CA THR A 62 0.12 15.74 9.18
C THR A 62 -1.05 15.49 10.12
N GLU A 63 -1.56 14.25 10.16
CA GLU A 63 -2.72 13.83 10.95
C GLU A 63 -2.29 12.92 12.12
N ASP A 64 -3.13 12.82 13.16
CA ASP A 64 -2.91 11.90 14.28
C ASP A 64 -3.22 10.45 13.85
N MET A 65 -2.29 9.53 14.09
CA MET A 65 -2.46 8.11 13.77
C MET A 65 -3.14 7.36 14.93
N ASP A 66 -4.05 6.46 14.61
CA ASP A 66 -4.73 5.61 15.59
C ASP A 66 -3.87 4.39 15.95
N TRP A 67 -3.21 4.47 17.10
CA TRP A 67 -2.39 3.38 17.63
C TRP A 67 -3.18 2.29 18.35
N SER A 68 -4.52 2.29 18.26
CA SER A 68 -5.34 1.23 18.85
C SER A 68 -5.07 -0.14 18.19
N GLY A 69 -4.89 -1.18 19.00
CA GLY A 69 -4.55 -2.53 18.53
C GLY A 69 -3.06 -2.87 18.62
N THR A 70 -2.61 -3.86 17.85
CA THR A 70 -1.23 -4.40 17.88
C THR A 70 -0.73 -4.70 16.48
N GLY A 71 0.58 -4.56 16.27
CA GLY A 71 1.22 -4.91 14.99
C GLY A 71 0.95 -3.87 13.91
N HIS A 72 1.26 -2.61 14.22
CA HIS A 72 1.14 -1.50 13.28
C HIS A 72 2.22 -1.53 12.22
N VAL A 73 1.86 -1.06 11.03
CA VAL A 73 2.76 -0.94 9.90
C VAL A 73 2.62 0.42 9.24
N VAL A 74 3.71 0.85 8.62
CA VAL A 74 3.77 2.07 7.82
C VAL A 74 4.35 1.76 6.45
N ALA A 75 3.76 2.36 5.43
CA ALA A 75 4.27 2.40 4.07
C ALA A 75 4.13 3.82 3.54
N PHE A 76 4.83 4.14 2.46
CA PHE A 76 4.66 5.44 1.81
C PHE A 76 4.92 5.33 0.31
N ARG A 77 4.47 6.33 -0.44
CA ARG A 77 4.72 6.46 -1.87
C ARG A 77 6.03 7.20 -2.11
N ASN A 78 6.95 6.61 -2.87
CA ASN A 78 8.19 7.29 -3.27
C ASN A 78 7.95 8.30 -4.41
N GLU A 79 9.01 9.02 -4.79
CA GLU A 79 8.99 10.01 -5.88
C GLU A 79 8.61 9.44 -7.27
N TYR A 80 8.73 8.11 -7.45
CA TYR A 80 8.36 7.40 -8.68
C TYR A 80 6.93 6.84 -8.63
N GLY A 81 6.19 7.08 -7.55
CA GLY A 81 4.83 6.58 -7.39
C GLY A 81 4.74 5.11 -6.91
N GLU A 82 5.86 4.50 -6.56
CA GLU A 82 5.90 3.13 -6.04
C GLU A 82 5.67 3.10 -4.53
N LEU A 83 5.06 2.02 -4.06
CA LEU A 83 4.88 1.78 -2.63
C LEU A 83 6.17 1.23 -2.03
N VAL A 84 6.66 1.88 -0.98
CA VAL A 84 7.79 1.45 -0.16
C VAL A 84 7.29 0.94 1.19
N GLY A 85 7.69 -0.27 1.57
CA GLY A 85 7.22 -0.98 2.77
C GLY A 85 6.30 -2.17 2.44
N PRO A 86 5.45 -2.62 3.38
CA PRO A 86 5.24 -2.07 4.72
C PRO A 86 6.37 -2.41 5.70
N TYR A 87 6.69 -1.48 6.60
CA TYR A 87 7.61 -1.68 7.72
C TYR A 87 6.84 -1.74 9.03
N SER A 88 7.30 -2.54 9.99
CA SER A 88 6.76 -2.53 11.35
C SER A 88 6.95 -1.16 11.98
N ALA A 89 5.88 -0.61 12.55
CA ALA A 89 5.82 0.74 13.05
C ALA A 89 5.56 0.75 14.56
N THR A 90 6.23 1.67 15.26
CA THR A 90 5.99 2.00 16.66
C THR A 90 5.76 3.50 16.81
N ILE A 91 4.99 3.88 17.84
CA ILE A 91 4.76 5.29 18.15
C ILE A 91 6.07 5.99 18.53
N GLY A 92 6.25 7.22 18.04
CA GLY A 92 7.33 8.12 18.44
C GLY A 92 6.96 8.92 19.69
N ASP A 93 7.29 10.21 19.70
CA ASP A 93 7.04 11.08 20.86
C ASP A 93 5.55 11.43 21.03
N ASN A 94 4.76 11.34 19.95
CA ASN A 94 3.32 11.62 19.90
C ASN A 94 2.65 10.84 18.74
N ASP A 95 1.32 10.94 18.64
CA ASP A 95 0.51 10.21 17.64
C ASP A 95 0.79 10.60 16.18
N ARG A 96 1.54 11.68 15.93
CA ARG A 96 1.99 12.11 14.58
C ARG A 96 3.41 11.69 14.25
N GLU A 97 4.04 10.92 15.12
CA GLU A 97 5.39 10.44 14.93
C GLU A 97 5.39 8.92 14.85
N ILE A 98 5.90 8.41 13.74
CA ILE A 98 5.99 6.99 13.44
C ILE A 98 7.48 6.63 13.37
N VAL A 99 7.90 5.64 14.14
CA VAL A 99 9.26 5.10 14.11
C VAL A 99 9.23 3.72 13.46
N ALA A 100 10.07 3.51 12.45
CA ALA A 100 10.18 2.24 11.74
C ALA A 100 11.60 2.01 11.20
N ALA A 101 12.02 0.75 11.11
CA ALA A 101 13.31 0.35 10.57
C ALA A 101 13.34 0.48 9.03
N ILE A 102 13.46 1.72 8.53
CA ILE A 102 13.43 2.07 7.10
C ILE A 102 14.86 2.41 6.66
N PRO A 103 15.45 1.66 5.71
CA PRO A 103 16.77 1.97 5.16
C PRO A 103 16.85 3.40 4.60
N ALA A 104 17.93 4.12 4.91
CA ALA A 104 18.12 5.50 4.44
C ALA A 104 18.12 5.66 2.90
N VAL A 105 18.41 4.57 2.16
CA VAL A 105 18.35 4.54 0.69
C VAL A 105 16.91 4.63 0.16
N ASP A 106 15.92 4.24 0.96
CA ASP A 106 14.51 4.22 0.59
C ASP A 106 13.79 5.53 0.99
N TRP A 107 14.50 6.49 1.59
CA TRP A 107 13.88 7.72 2.08
C TRP A 107 13.50 8.65 0.91
N PRO A 108 12.26 9.15 0.88
CA PRO A 108 11.82 10.04 -0.18
C PRO A 108 12.38 11.45 0.02
N ASP A 109 12.45 12.23 -1.06
CA ASP A 109 12.72 13.67 -0.97
C ASP A 109 11.50 14.38 -0.35
N THR A 110 11.66 14.92 0.85
CA THR A 110 10.63 15.69 1.55
C THR A 110 10.76 17.20 1.34
N THR A 111 11.57 17.66 0.38
CA THR A 111 11.66 19.08 0.05
C THR A 111 10.39 19.57 -0.65
N ALA A 112 10.02 20.84 -0.46
CA ALA A 112 8.81 21.45 -1.03
C ALA A 112 8.86 21.69 -2.56
N ARG A 113 9.70 20.94 -3.29
CA ARG A 113 9.84 21.03 -4.76
C ARG A 113 8.95 20.05 -5.51
N GLN A 114 8.57 18.96 -4.86
CA GLN A 114 7.72 17.92 -5.40
C GLN A 114 6.45 17.76 -4.54
N GLU A 115 5.52 16.95 -5.00
CA GLU A 115 4.39 16.55 -4.16
C GLU A 115 4.93 15.82 -2.91
N PRO A 116 4.49 16.22 -1.70
CA PRO A 116 4.88 15.52 -0.49
C PRO A 116 4.51 14.02 -0.54
N PRO A 117 5.36 13.12 0.01
CA PRO A 117 5.06 11.70 0.05
C PRO A 117 3.78 11.41 0.85
N HIS A 118 2.93 10.55 0.30
CA HIS A 118 1.75 10.05 0.99
C HIS A 118 2.15 8.86 1.86
N VAL A 119 1.73 8.88 3.13
CA VAL A 119 1.97 7.84 4.14
C VAL A 119 0.70 7.05 4.33
N TYR A 120 0.86 5.74 4.43
CA TYR A 120 -0.21 4.78 4.65
C TYR A 120 0.10 4.00 5.93
N PHE A 121 -0.86 3.98 6.85
CA PHE A 121 -0.72 3.44 8.19
C PHE A 121 -1.88 2.51 8.53
N GLY A 122 -1.64 1.52 9.37
CA GLY A 122 -2.68 0.67 9.93
C GLY A 122 -2.10 -0.59 10.56
N THR A 123 -2.97 -1.56 10.86
CA THR A 123 -2.51 -2.86 11.37
C THR A 123 -2.04 -3.77 10.23
N ALA A 124 -1.08 -4.65 10.48
CA ALA A 124 -0.53 -5.58 9.48
C ALA A 124 -1.60 -6.41 8.76
N GLU A 125 -2.74 -6.67 9.41
CA GLU A 125 -3.86 -7.42 8.84
C GLU A 125 -4.81 -6.58 7.96
N LYS A 126 -4.91 -5.27 8.18
CA LYS A 126 -5.99 -4.43 7.63
C LYS A 126 -5.55 -3.13 6.97
N TRP A 127 -4.26 -2.81 6.97
CA TRP A 127 -3.76 -1.55 6.39
C TRP A 127 -3.98 -1.44 4.88
N THR A 128 -4.16 -2.54 4.13
CA THR A 128 -4.47 -2.52 2.70
C THR A 128 -5.41 -3.64 2.27
N PHE A 129 -5.98 -3.47 1.09
CA PHE A 129 -6.66 -4.50 0.30
C PHE A 129 -5.77 -4.87 -0.89
N PRO A 130 -5.00 -5.96 -0.77
CA PRO A 130 -4.20 -6.48 -1.87
C PRO A 130 -5.07 -6.76 -3.10
N ALA A 131 -4.76 -6.15 -4.25
CA ALA A 131 -5.51 -6.32 -5.48
C ALA A 131 -4.61 -6.55 -6.70
N LEU A 132 -5.19 -7.12 -7.75
CA LEU A 132 -4.57 -7.34 -9.05
C LEU A 132 -5.38 -6.65 -10.14
N VAL A 133 -4.72 -5.77 -10.87
CA VAL A 133 -5.33 -5.02 -11.99
C VAL A 133 -5.85 -5.99 -13.06
N GLN A 134 -7.05 -5.71 -13.58
CA GLN A 134 -7.71 -6.46 -14.65
C GLN A 134 -7.82 -5.63 -15.94
N SER A 135 -8.10 -4.34 -15.86
CA SER A 135 -8.07 -3.43 -17.00
C SER A 135 -7.58 -2.05 -16.58
N VAL A 136 -6.97 -1.37 -17.55
CA VAL A 136 -6.61 0.04 -17.50
C VAL A 136 -7.21 0.68 -18.75
N GLU A 137 -8.13 1.60 -18.55
CA GLU A 137 -8.99 2.17 -19.58
C GLU A 137 -8.84 3.70 -19.57
N PRO A 138 -7.92 4.26 -20.38
CA PRO A 138 -7.80 5.70 -20.51
C PRO A 138 -9.09 6.27 -21.12
N SER A 139 -9.73 7.21 -20.41
CA SER A 139 -10.84 7.98 -20.96
C SER A 139 -10.25 9.29 -21.51
N GLY A 140 -10.79 9.78 -22.64
CA GLY A 140 -10.23 10.97 -23.31
C GLY A 140 -10.13 12.16 -22.36
N GLY A 141 -8.91 12.60 -22.04
CA GLY A 141 -8.63 13.60 -21.02
C GLY A 141 -7.42 13.22 -20.16
N LEU A 142 -7.49 13.53 -18.86
CA LEU A 142 -6.49 13.18 -17.86
C LEU A 142 -6.95 12.05 -16.93
N GLU A 143 -8.02 11.34 -17.28
CA GLU A 143 -8.65 10.33 -16.43
C GLU A 143 -8.39 8.92 -16.96
N VAL A 144 -8.13 7.99 -16.04
CA VAL A 144 -7.87 6.58 -16.32
C VAL A 144 -8.73 5.71 -15.41
N GLY A 145 -9.58 4.88 -16.00
CA GLY A 145 -10.36 3.89 -15.28
C GLY A 145 -9.54 2.65 -15.00
N ILE A 146 -9.60 2.14 -13.76
CA ILE A 146 -8.94 0.90 -13.36
C ILE A 146 -9.98 -0.07 -12.81
N SER A 147 -9.94 -1.31 -13.30
CA SER A 147 -10.61 -2.44 -12.66
C SER A 147 -9.59 -3.37 -12.04
N ALA A 148 -9.88 -3.90 -10.87
CA ALA A 148 -9.02 -4.83 -10.16
C ALA A 148 -9.84 -5.90 -9.42
N VAL A 149 -9.17 -6.96 -8.99
CA VAL A 149 -9.77 -8.05 -8.22
C VAL A 149 -8.89 -8.36 -7.02
N ASN A 150 -9.47 -8.85 -5.93
CA ASN A 150 -8.67 -9.15 -4.75
C ASN A 150 -7.57 -10.18 -5.05
N TYR A 151 -6.40 -9.91 -4.48
CA TYR A 151 -5.30 -10.86 -4.39
C TYR A 151 -5.54 -11.79 -3.20
N ASP A 152 -5.31 -13.09 -3.42
CA ASP A 152 -5.34 -14.10 -2.37
C ASP A 152 -4.33 -15.18 -2.71
N ALA A 153 -3.33 -15.37 -1.85
CA ALA A 153 -2.25 -16.34 -2.08
C ALA A 153 -2.78 -17.77 -2.28
N ARG A 154 -3.92 -18.12 -1.67
CA ARG A 154 -4.53 -19.45 -1.79
C ARG A 154 -4.98 -19.78 -3.21
N VAL A 155 -5.12 -18.79 -4.09
CA VAL A 155 -5.38 -19.01 -5.52
C VAL A 155 -4.25 -19.80 -6.19
N TYR A 156 -3.01 -19.61 -5.75
CA TYR A 156 -1.80 -20.17 -6.36
C TYR A 156 -1.27 -21.40 -5.65
N ALA A 157 -1.87 -21.82 -4.53
CA ALA A 157 -1.31 -22.87 -3.68
C ALA A 157 -1.24 -24.28 -4.31
N ASP A 158 -1.83 -24.50 -5.48
CA ASP A 158 -1.70 -25.77 -6.23
C ASP A 158 -0.80 -25.64 -7.48
N ASP A 159 -0.18 -24.48 -7.71
CA ASP A 159 0.62 -24.26 -8.92
C ASP A 159 1.92 -25.07 -8.91
N ASP A 160 2.42 -25.40 -7.72
CA ASP A 160 3.63 -26.22 -7.50
C ASP A 160 3.33 -27.69 -7.18
N ASN A 161 2.06 -28.14 -7.26
CA ASN A 161 1.71 -29.52 -6.96
C ASN A 161 2.14 -30.47 -8.09
N THR A 162 2.67 -31.63 -7.71
CA THR A 162 2.94 -32.73 -8.63
C THR A 162 1.73 -33.67 -8.73
N PRO A 163 1.56 -34.38 -9.85
CA PRO A 163 0.58 -35.47 -9.96
C PRO A 163 0.84 -36.52 -8.86
N PRO A 164 -0.20 -37.18 -8.32
CA PRO A 164 -0.01 -38.36 -7.49
C PRO A 164 0.63 -39.50 -8.31
N GLU A 165 1.46 -40.32 -7.66
CA GLU A 165 2.01 -41.56 -8.24
C GLU A 165 0.92 -42.59 -8.58
#